data_AF-A0A382U3L0-F1
#
_entry.id   AF-A0A382U3L0-F1
#
_cell.length_a   1.000
_cell.length_b   1.000
_cell.length_c   1.000
_cell.angle_alpha   90.00
_cell.angle_beta   90.00
_cell.angle_gamma   90.00
#
_symmetry.space_group_name_H-M   'P 1'
#
loop_
_entity.id
_entity.type
_entity.pdbx_description
1 polymer ?
#
loop_
_entity_poly.entity_id
_entity_poly.type
_entity_poly.pdbx_seq_one_letter_code
_entity_poly.pdbx_strand_id
1 'polypeptide(L)'
;MARTCLVITNEGKPLLLSINKLFVVSLTLLVVSCANIPIATMLEFRSFDEEKFVELDPNHLLTKIHLDKPAEIKPESTWLTLGVSSAEQERSFKYNLEVISEKTLPAESGWLSKTPARTEYILGLSTEAIKEFTELQEFMGSASPTGFDLHVNT
;
A
#
# COMPACT_ATOMS: atom_id res chain seq x y z
N MET A 1 -34.57 20.63 1.45
CA MET A 1 -35.54 21.61 1.99
C MET A 1 -35.07 22.02 3.37
N ALA A 2 -34.85 23.32 3.57
CA ALA A 2 -34.34 23.90 4.80
C ALA A 2 -35.35 23.79 5.95
N ARG A 3 -34.84 23.60 7.17
CA ARG A 3 -35.54 24.03 8.39
C ARG A 3 -34.56 24.77 9.28
N THR A 4 -34.78 26.08 9.32
CA THR A 4 -34.20 27.07 10.22
C THR A 4 -34.56 26.73 11.67
N CYS A 5 -33.57 26.61 12.55
CA CYS A 5 -33.77 26.80 13.98
C CYS A 5 -33.35 28.22 14.34
N LEU A 6 -34.34 29.03 14.70
CA LEU A 6 -34.19 30.36 15.24
C LEU A 6 -33.99 30.22 16.75
N VAL A 7 -32.83 30.60 17.27
CA VAL A 7 -32.60 30.73 18.72
C VAL A 7 -32.49 32.21 19.03
N ILE A 8 -33.58 32.77 19.58
CA ILE A 8 -33.54 34.07 20.26
C ILE A 8 -33.12 33.78 21.71
N THR A 9 -31.99 34.33 22.14
CA THR A 9 -31.75 34.63 23.55
C THR A 9 -31.47 36.12 23.67
N ASN A 10 -32.37 36.79 24.40
CA ASN A 10 -32.33 38.18 24.80
C ASN A 10 -31.22 38.43 25.85
N GLU A 11 -30.86 39.70 26.02
CA GLU A 11 -29.98 40.32 27.04
C GLU A 11 -28.49 40.41 26.70
N GLY A 12 -28.05 41.65 26.44
CA GLY A 12 -26.72 41.99 25.97
C GLY A 12 -25.62 41.95 27.03
N LYS A 13 -24.46 41.40 26.63
CA LYS A 13 -23.13 41.91 26.98
C LYS A 13 -22.08 41.22 26.08
N PRO A 14 -21.22 41.96 25.36
CA PRO A 14 -20.14 41.33 24.61
C PRO A 14 -19.13 40.75 25.61
N LEU A 15 -19.10 39.42 25.71
CA LEU A 15 -18.15 38.69 26.54
C LEU A 15 -16.81 38.67 25.80
N LEU A 16 -15.95 39.65 26.08
CA LEU A 16 -14.57 39.71 25.61
C LEU A 16 -13.79 38.50 26.15
N LEU A 17 -13.73 37.44 25.36
CA LEU A 17 -12.83 36.30 25.58
C LEU A 17 -11.40 36.76 25.30
N SER A 18 -10.63 36.94 26.38
CA SER A 18 -9.20 37.26 26.32
C SER A 18 -8.43 36.24 25.47
N ILE A 19 -7.50 36.73 24.65
CA ILE A 19 -6.76 35.98 23.61
C ILE A 19 -6.07 34.71 24.17
N ASN A 20 -5.66 34.73 25.45
CA ASN A 20 -5.06 33.57 26.12
C ASN A 20 -6.04 32.42 26.34
N LYS A 21 -7.33 32.70 26.54
CA LYS A 21 -8.38 31.66 26.67
C LYS A 21 -8.79 31.12 25.31
N LEU A 22 -8.64 31.91 24.24
CA LEU A 22 -8.89 31.47 22.86
C LEU A 22 -7.86 30.42 22.41
N PHE A 23 -6.59 30.56 22.80
CA PHE A 23 -5.55 29.57 22.54
C PHE A 23 -5.83 28.22 23.21
N VAL A 24 -6.32 28.23 24.45
CA VAL A 24 -6.65 27.00 25.19
C VAL A 24 -7.83 26.25 24.56
N VAL A 25 -8.85 26.98 24.10
CA VAL A 25 -10.01 26.41 23.39
C VAL A 25 -9.62 25.91 21.99
N SER A 26 -8.72 26.61 21.28
CA SER A 26 -8.22 26.17 19.98
C SER A 26 -7.34 24.92 20.08
N LEU A 27 -6.58 24.77 21.17
CA LEU A 27 -5.68 23.62 21.38
C LEU A 27 -6.45 22.35 21.75
N THR A 28 -7.60 22.47 22.43
CA THR A 28 -8.47 21.31 22.74
C THR A 28 -9.29 20.82 21.55
N LEU A 29 -9.56 21.65 20.53
CA LEU A 29 -10.19 21.20 19.28
C LEU A 29 -9.27 20.33 18.41
N LEU A 30 -7.95 20.49 18.51
CA LEU A 30 -6.99 19.74 17.68
C LEU A 30 -6.76 18.30 18.16
N VAL A 31 -7.13 17.96 19.39
CA VAL A 31 -6.97 16.60 19.96
C VAL A 31 -8.19 15.69 19.76
N VAL A 32 -9.27 16.19 19.15
CA VAL A 32 -10.47 15.40 18.83
C VAL A 32 -10.59 15.05 17.35
N SER A 33 -9.50 15.16 16.57
CA SER A 33 -9.40 14.49 15.28
C SER A 33 -9.23 12.99 15.50
N CYS A 34 -10.32 12.35 15.95
CA CYS A 34 -10.50 10.92 15.75
C CYS A 34 -10.39 10.70 14.24
N ALA A 35 -9.30 10.08 13.80
CA ALA A 35 -9.20 9.55 12.46
C ALA A 35 -10.31 8.50 12.33
N ASN A 36 -11.49 8.94 11.88
CA ASN A 36 -12.59 8.07 11.48
C ASN A 36 -12.18 7.43 10.16
N ILE A 37 -11.16 6.58 10.24
CA ILE A 37 -10.82 5.69 9.14
C ILE A 37 -11.95 4.67 9.12
N PRO A 38 -12.73 4.59 8.02
CA PRO A 38 -13.79 3.61 7.92
C PRO A 38 -13.17 2.22 8.12
N ILE A 39 -13.69 1.45 9.08
CA ILE A 39 -13.26 0.06 9.32
C ILE A 39 -13.34 -0.77 8.03
N ALA A 40 -14.28 -0.43 7.13
CA ALA A 40 -14.41 -1.03 5.80
C ALA A 40 -13.12 -0.94 4.98
N THR A 41 -12.42 0.21 5.02
CA THR A 41 -11.16 0.41 4.30
C THR A 41 -10.02 -0.43 4.88
N MET A 42 -10.11 -0.87 6.14
CA MET A 42 -9.13 -1.77 6.75
C MET A 42 -9.41 -3.27 6.45
N LEU A 43 -10.65 -3.61 6.06
CA LEU A 43 -11.04 -4.99 5.72
C LEU A 43 -10.81 -5.31 4.25
N GLU A 44 -10.96 -4.34 3.35
CA GLU A 44 -10.84 -4.54 1.90
C GLU A 44 -9.41 -4.87 1.45
N PHE A 45 -8.39 -4.59 2.28
CA PHE A 45 -7.02 -5.04 2.08
C PHE A 45 -6.70 -6.41 2.73
N ARG A 46 -7.63 -6.99 3.49
CA ARG A 46 -7.46 -8.30 4.14
C ARG A 46 -8.00 -9.47 3.34
N SER A 47 -8.99 -9.24 2.47
CA SER A 47 -9.48 -10.25 1.55
C SER A 47 -8.82 -10.06 0.20
N PHE A 48 -7.52 -10.34 0.12
CA PHE A 48 -6.98 -10.75 -1.18
C PHE A 48 -7.51 -12.17 -1.42
N ASP A 49 -8.64 -12.22 -2.11
CA ASP A 49 -9.41 -13.44 -2.36
C ASP A 49 -9.23 -13.92 -3.81
N GLU A 50 -9.86 -15.04 -4.13
CA GLU A 50 -9.73 -15.73 -5.42
C GLU A 50 -10.08 -14.84 -6.60
N GLU A 51 -11.16 -14.07 -6.48
CA GLU A 51 -11.63 -13.17 -7.55
C GLU A 51 -10.56 -12.11 -7.84
N LYS A 52 -9.96 -11.52 -6.81
CA LYS A 52 -8.88 -10.54 -6.97
C LYS A 52 -7.62 -11.14 -7.55
N PHE A 53 -7.32 -12.40 -7.27
CA PHE A 53 -6.17 -13.08 -7.86
C PHE A 53 -6.37 -13.38 -9.35
N VAL A 54 -7.53 -13.88 -9.76
CA VAL A 54 -7.82 -14.19 -11.18
C VAL A 54 -7.90 -12.93 -12.04
N GLU A 55 -8.27 -11.79 -11.44
CA GLU A 55 -8.29 -10.48 -12.10
C GLU A 55 -6.90 -9.83 -12.25
N LEU A 56 -5.85 -10.34 -11.62
CA LEU A 56 -4.51 -9.77 -11.74
C LEU A 56 -4.00 -9.89 -13.18
N ASP A 57 -3.63 -8.76 -13.78
CA ASP A 57 -2.87 -8.75 -15.02
C ASP A 57 -1.38 -9.01 -14.71
N PRO A 58 -0.83 -10.17 -15.12
CA PRO A 58 0.57 -10.52 -14.82
C PRO A 58 1.58 -9.53 -15.42
N ASN A 59 1.22 -8.80 -16.48
CA ASN A 59 2.09 -7.78 -17.08
C ASN A 59 2.20 -6.51 -16.22
N HIS A 60 1.28 -6.32 -15.28
CA HIS A 60 1.23 -5.15 -14.40
C HIS A 60 1.63 -5.45 -12.96
N LEU A 61 2.13 -6.66 -12.68
CA LEU A 61 2.72 -7.03 -11.40
C LEU A 61 4.13 -6.45 -11.28
N LEU A 62 4.19 -5.19 -10.84
CA LEU A 62 5.43 -4.43 -10.72
C LEU A 62 5.83 -4.22 -9.27
N THR A 63 7.11 -4.45 -8.98
CA THR A 63 7.71 -4.13 -7.67
C THR A 63 8.77 -3.06 -7.84
N LYS A 64 8.73 -2.05 -6.97
CA LYS A 64 9.75 -1.00 -6.88
C LYS A 64 10.64 -1.25 -5.68
N ILE A 65 11.95 -1.28 -5.90
CA ILE A 65 12.95 -1.34 -4.83
C ILE A 65 14.00 -0.24 -4.97
N HIS A 66 14.61 0.14 -3.84
CA HIS A 66 15.75 1.05 -3.80
C HIS A 66 16.93 0.35 -3.14
N LEU A 67 18.09 0.34 -3.81
CA LEU A 67 19.34 -0.19 -3.27
C LEU A 67 20.35 0.92 -3.09
N ASP A 68 20.92 1.03 -1.89
CA ASP A 68 22.01 1.97 -1.61
C ASP A 68 23.27 1.55 -2.37
N LYS A 69 23.92 2.51 -3.06
CA LYS A 69 25.16 2.21 -3.76
C LYS A 69 26.27 1.77 -2.77
N PRO A 70 27.12 0.79 -3.13
CA PRO A 70 27.25 0.16 -4.44
C PRO A 70 26.44 -1.14 -4.61
N ALA A 71 25.42 -1.40 -3.77
CA ALA A 71 24.62 -2.59 -3.92
C ALA A 71 23.81 -2.53 -5.23
N GLU A 72 23.78 -3.65 -5.94
CA GLU A 72 23.07 -3.83 -7.20
C GLU A 72 22.19 -5.07 -7.08
N ILE A 73 21.06 -5.06 -7.79
CA ILE A 73 20.22 -6.24 -7.86
C ILE A 73 20.88 -7.30 -8.73
N LYS A 74 20.66 -8.57 -8.39
CA LYS A 74 20.98 -9.73 -9.21
C LYS A 74 19.67 -10.32 -9.73
N PRO A 75 19.23 -9.95 -10.95
CA PRO A 75 17.96 -10.44 -11.48
C PRO A 75 17.87 -11.98 -11.47
N GLU A 76 19.00 -12.66 -11.70
CA GLU A 76 19.10 -14.12 -11.68
C GLU A 76 18.86 -14.76 -10.31
N SER A 77 18.91 -13.98 -9.23
CA SER A 77 18.61 -14.42 -7.86
C SER A 77 17.42 -13.67 -7.27
N THR A 78 16.59 -13.05 -8.09
CA THR A 78 15.42 -12.30 -7.65
C THR A 78 14.14 -12.94 -8.18
N TRP A 79 13.21 -13.30 -7.28
CA TRP A 79 11.97 -13.97 -7.65
C TRP A 79 10.80 -13.55 -6.77
N LEU A 80 9.60 -13.59 -7.35
CA LEU A 80 8.33 -13.51 -6.64
C LEU A 80 7.93 -14.92 -6.18
N THR A 81 7.63 -15.07 -4.90
CA THR A 81 6.96 -16.24 -4.34
C THR A 81 5.47 -15.95 -4.24
N LEU A 82 4.65 -16.87 -4.76
CA LEU A 82 3.21 -16.91 -4.55
C LEU A 82 2.86 -18.12 -3.68
N GLY A 83 2.34 -17.88 -2.49
CA GLY A 83 1.68 -18.88 -1.67
C GLY A 83 0.21 -18.98 -2.04
N VAL A 84 -0.30 -20.20 -2.18
CA VAL A 84 -1.72 -20.51 -2.39
C VAL A 84 -2.15 -21.53 -1.35
N SER A 85 -3.19 -21.19 -0.58
CA SER A 85 -3.75 -22.08 0.43
C SER A 85 -5.16 -22.49 0.06
N SER A 86 -5.45 -23.79 0.09
CA SER A 86 -6.80 -24.36 0.01
C SER A 86 -7.15 -25.11 1.29
N ALA A 87 -8.41 -25.54 1.42
CA ALA A 87 -8.86 -26.35 2.55
C ALA A 87 -8.07 -27.66 2.72
N GLU A 88 -7.44 -28.14 1.65
CA GLU A 88 -6.74 -29.44 1.64
C GLU A 88 -5.21 -29.30 1.56
N GLN A 89 -4.69 -28.20 1.00
CA GLN A 89 -3.26 -28.08 0.71
C GLN A 89 -2.77 -26.63 0.62
N GLU A 90 -1.53 -26.41 1.07
CA GLU A 90 -0.74 -25.21 0.80
C GLU A 90 0.29 -25.49 -0.30
N ARG A 91 0.39 -24.60 -1.28
CA ARG A 91 1.33 -24.67 -2.40
C ARG A 91 2.09 -23.36 -2.53
N SER A 92 3.35 -23.44 -2.97
CA SER A 92 4.20 -22.27 -3.19
C SER A 92 4.80 -22.34 -4.58
N PHE A 93 4.65 -21.24 -5.33
CA PHE A 93 5.14 -21.06 -6.69
C PHE A 93 6.21 -19.97 -6.69
N LYS A 94 7.22 -20.12 -7.54
CA LYS A 94 8.32 -19.16 -7.69
C LYS A 94 8.37 -18.66 -9.12
N TYR A 95 8.41 -17.35 -9.28
CA TYR A 95 8.36 -16.66 -10.55
C TYR A 95 9.54 -15.72 -10.67
N ASN A 96 10.39 -15.94 -11.67
CA ASN A 96 11.56 -15.08 -11.88
C ASN A 96 11.13 -13.66 -12.27
N LEU A 97 11.90 -12.67 -11.80
CA LEU A 97 11.68 -11.28 -12.11
C LEU A 97 12.73 -10.75 -13.09
N GLU A 98 12.33 -9.79 -13.92
CA GLU A 98 13.20 -9.05 -14.81
C GLU A 98 13.16 -7.55 -14.51
N VAL A 99 14.25 -6.85 -14.84
CA VAL A 99 14.34 -5.40 -14.66
C VAL A 99 13.62 -4.70 -15.82
N ILE A 100 12.50 -4.05 -15.50
CA ILE A 100 11.71 -3.26 -16.45
C ILE A 100 12.27 -1.86 -16.59
N SER A 101 12.77 -1.28 -15.49
CA SER A 101 13.38 0.04 -15.48
C SER A 101 14.43 0.14 -14.38
N GLU A 102 15.49 0.89 -14.68
CA GLU A 102 16.53 1.26 -13.73
C GLU A 102 16.73 2.78 -13.73
N LYS A 103 16.85 3.38 -12.55
CA LYS A 103 17.12 4.80 -12.39
C LYS A 103 18.08 5.06 -11.25
N THR A 104 19.19 5.76 -11.51
CA THR A 104 20.06 6.26 -10.44
C THR A 104 19.41 7.48 -9.78
N LEU A 105 19.36 7.46 -8.44
CA LEU A 105 18.96 8.56 -7.59
C LEU A 105 20.21 9.17 -6.93
N PRO A 106 20.39 10.51 -6.98
CA PRO A 106 21.53 11.16 -6.36
C PRO A 106 21.47 11.05 -4.83
N ALA A 107 22.62 11.24 -4.18
CA ALA A 107 22.65 11.38 -2.73
C ALA A 107 21.94 12.68 -2.32
N GLU A 108 21.18 12.61 -1.22
CA GLU A 108 20.45 13.75 -0.67
C GLU A 108 20.96 14.06 0.74
N SER A 109 21.12 15.34 1.07
CA SER A 109 21.53 15.78 2.41
C SER A 109 20.63 16.94 2.84
N GLY A 110 19.78 16.69 3.82
CA GLY A 110 18.94 17.69 4.47
C GLY A 110 19.45 18.07 5.86
N TRP A 111 18.71 18.95 6.53
CA TRP A 111 19.01 19.35 7.92
C TRP A 111 18.77 18.22 8.93
N LEU A 112 17.84 17.30 8.64
CA LEU A 112 17.43 16.22 9.55
C LEU A 112 18.02 14.85 9.21
N SER A 113 18.42 14.62 7.95
CA SER A 113 18.90 13.32 7.51
C SER A 113 19.80 13.43 6.29
N LYS A 114 20.58 12.37 6.09
CA LYS A 114 21.37 12.14 4.89
C LYS A 114 20.95 10.80 4.30
N THR A 115 20.86 10.77 2.99
CA THR A 115 20.53 9.59 2.22
C THR A 115 21.63 9.39 1.19
N PRO A 116 22.26 8.21 1.12
CA PRO A 116 23.26 7.92 0.11
C PRO A 116 22.62 7.91 -1.29
N ALA A 117 23.47 7.92 -2.33
CA ALA A 117 23.00 7.67 -3.69
C ALA A 117 22.42 6.26 -3.78
N ARG A 118 21.32 6.11 -4.51
CA ARG A 118 20.59 4.84 -4.65
C ARG A 118 20.37 4.48 -6.10
N THR A 119 20.07 3.23 -6.35
CA THR A 119 19.49 2.79 -7.61
C THR A 119 18.05 2.34 -7.36
N GLU A 120 17.11 2.90 -8.11
CA GLU A 120 15.72 2.48 -8.18
C GLU A 120 15.57 1.43 -9.28
N TYR A 121 15.02 0.28 -8.93
CA TYR A 121 14.64 -0.75 -9.88
C TYR A 121 13.13 -0.92 -9.89
N ILE A 122 12.55 -1.01 -11.09
CA ILE A 122 11.21 -1.54 -11.32
C ILE A 122 11.39 -2.95 -11.86
N LEU A 123 10.86 -3.92 -11.12
CA LEU A 123 10.89 -5.33 -11.46
C LEU A 123 9.51 -5.78 -11.89
N GLY A 124 9.44 -6.64 -12.89
CA GLY A 124 8.21 -7.29 -13.35
C GLY A 124 8.44 -8.79 -13.52
N LEU A 125 7.37 -9.56 -13.72
CA LEU A 125 7.49 -10.97 -14.08
C LEU A 125 8.24 -11.13 -15.41
N SER A 126 9.13 -12.11 -15.51
CA SER A 126 9.72 -12.47 -16.80
C SER A 126 8.65 -12.99 -17.78
N THR A 127 8.97 -13.03 -19.07
CA THR A 127 8.03 -13.57 -20.09
C THR A 127 7.59 -15.00 -19.78
N GLU A 128 8.51 -15.86 -19.32
CA GLU A 128 8.21 -17.23 -18.90
C GLU A 128 7.33 -17.23 -17.65
N ALA A 129 7.65 -16.39 -16.66
CA ALA A 129 6.88 -16.28 -15.43
C ALA A 129 5.45 -15.77 -15.68
N ILE A 130 5.24 -14.83 -16.62
CA ILE A 130 3.91 -14.37 -17.03
C ILE A 130 3.08 -15.54 -17.55
N LYS A 131 3.68 -16.39 -18.39
CA LYS A 131 3.01 -17.58 -18.92
C LYS A 131 2.63 -18.55 -17.81
N GLU A 132 3.57 -18.91 -16.94
CA GLU A 132 3.33 -19.84 -15.82
C GLU A 132 2.30 -19.29 -14.81
N PHE A 133 2.29 -17.98 -14.59
CA PHE A 133 1.31 -17.32 -13.73
C PHE A 133 -0.10 -17.37 -14.33
N THR A 134 -0.21 -17.11 -15.64
CA THR A 134 -1.48 -17.18 -16.38
C THR A 134 -2.05 -18.61 -16.36
N GLU A 135 -1.21 -19.62 -16.60
CA GLU A 135 -1.62 -21.03 -16.53
C GLU A 135 -2.13 -21.41 -15.12
N LEU A 136 -1.49 -20.87 -14.07
CA LEU A 136 -1.96 -21.06 -12.70
C LEU A 136 -3.32 -20.38 -12.45
N GLN A 137 -3.52 -19.15 -12.94
CA GLN A 137 -4.81 -18.45 -12.83
C GLN A 137 -5.94 -19.22 -13.51
N GLU A 138 -5.71 -19.75 -14.72
CA GLU A 138 -6.68 -20.58 -15.44
C GLU A 138 -7.02 -21.87 -14.67
N PHE A 139 -6.01 -22.53 -14.09
CA PHE A 139 -6.22 -23.73 -13.28
C PHE A 139 -7.02 -23.43 -12.01
N MET A 140 -6.72 -22.31 -11.33
CA MET A 140 -7.30 -22.01 -10.03
C MET A 140 -8.76 -21.55 -10.07
N GLY A 141 -9.25 -21.04 -11.20
CA GLY A 141 -10.68 -20.80 -11.39
C GLY A 141 -11.56 -22.07 -11.24
N SER A 142 -10.95 -23.26 -11.12
CA SER A 142 -11.64 -24.52 -10.85
C SER A 142 -11.40 -25.11 -9.44
N ALA A 143 -10.49 -24.55 -8.63
CA ALA A 143 -9.92 -25.21 -7.44
C ALA A 143 -10.32 -24.58 -6.09
N SER A 144 -11.11 -23.50 -6.07
CA SER A 144 -11.64 -22.82 -4.87
C SER A 144 -10.60 -22.56 -3.76
N PRO A 145 -9.51 -21.82 -4.04
CA PRO A 145 -8.54 -21.39 -3.03
C PRO A 145 -9.17 -20.56 -1.90
N THR A 146 -8.56 -20.66 -0.71
CA THR A 146 -9.00 -19.98 0.52
C THR A 146 -8.11 -18.80 0.92
N GLY A 147 -6.97 -18.61 0.26
CA GLY A 147 -6.09 -17.45 0.48
C GLY A 147 -4.83 -17.47 -0.37
N PHE A 148 -4.18 -16.31 -0.47
CA PHE A 148 -2.93 -16.11 -1.21
C PHE A 148 -1.96 -15.21 -0.45
N ASP A 149 -0.67 -15.40 -0.71
CA ASP A 149 0.42 -14.55 -0.22
C ASP A 149 1.43 -14.26 -1.33
N LEU A 150 1.91 -13.02 -1.42
CA LEU A 150 2.84 -12.57 -2.46
C LEU A 150 4.07 -11.93 -1.82
N HIS A 151 5.25 -12.47 -2.11
CA HIS A 151 6.51 -12.01 -1.52
C HIS A 151 7.63 -11.92 -2.55
N VAL A 152 8.37 -10.79 -2.58
CA VAL A 152 9.55 -10.64 -3.43
C VAL A 152 10.81 -10.95 -2.64
N ASN A 153 11.64 -11.83 -3.20
CA ASN A 153 12.90 -12.28 -2.63
C ASN A 153 14.04 -11.71 -3.48
N THR A 154 15.02 -11.08 -2.85
CA THR A 154 16.15 -10.37 -3.49
C THR A 154 17.47 -10.79 -2.90
#